data_AF-M7WCG1-F1
#
_entry.id   AF-M7WCG1-F1
#
_cell.length_a   1.000
_cell.length_b   1.000
_cell.length_c   1.000
_cell.angle_alpha   90.00
_cell.angle_beta   90.00
_cell.angle_gamma   90.00
#
_symmetry.space_group_name_H-M   'P 1'
#
loop_
_entity.id
_entity.type
_entity.pdbx_description
1 polymer ?
#
loop_
_entity_poly.entity_id
_entity_poly.type
_entity_poly.pdbx_seq_one_letter_code
_entity_poly.pdbx_strand_id
1 'polypeptide(L)'
;MASTAAPTTRAPAEELSIDEEITADGNGSNEGRVRFASGLRRRILHFTPSWFVVNMGTGISSILLYNLPYSFNGLKEIAIAIWLLNVVLFSLFLLIARYCIFPTVLSAMLYHPVQSLFLGCFPMGFATIVNMTVFVAAERWGGRWIWLAWSLWWVDAAISVIIAIGVPFFVFTRHQHASTLNTVSPAWLLPIVAPNVASATGGIVAAVLPPSQARLTIVVSYMLWSSVPVAVMIMGLLYLRMAVHKIPLATEIFSVLLPLGACGQGAFAILQLAEVSLEHTKATGVWLDGGRMLGNLPAGTAELVASAVWAGTVCIALVIWALG
;
A
#
# COMPACT_ATOMS: atom_id res chain seq x y z
N MET A 1 -45.06 32.59 31.69
CA MET A 1 -43.81 33.39 31.56
C MET A 1 -42.68 32.44 31.17
N ALA A 2 -41.97 32.78 30.09
CA ALA A 2 -40.70 32.21 29.56
C ALA A 2 -40.71 30.71 29.18
N SER A 3 -40.81 30.32 27.90
CA SER A 3 -39.91 30.53 26.74
C SER A 3 -38.69 29.62 26.74
N THR A 4 -38.71 28.67 25.81
CA THR A 4 -37.64 27.78 25.37
C THR A 4 -36.48 28.56 24.74
N ALA A 5 -35.24 28.16 25.01
CA ALA A 5 -34.04 28.69 24.37
C ALA A 5 -33.10 27.54 23.94
N ALA A 6 -32.81 27.49 22.65
CA ALA A 6 -31.77 26.64 22.05
C ALA A 6 -30.40 27.33 22.11
N PRO A 7 -29.27 26.60 22.19
CA PRO A 7 -27.95 27.20 22.10
C PRO A 7 -27.49 27.24 20.63
N THR A 8 -27.32 28.45 20.12
CA THR A 8 -26.62 28.79 18.87
C THR A 8 -25.12 28.51 19.01
N THR A 9 -24.59 27.60 18.20
CA THR A 9 -23.15 27.43 17.95
C THR A 9 -22.65 28.55 17.02
N ARG A 10 -21.79 29.42 17.55
CA ARG A 10 -21.07 30.45 16.78
C ARG A 10 -19.95 29.80 15.96
N ALA A 11 -20.00 29.93 14.64
CA ALA A 11 -18.84 29.73 13.76
C ALA A 11 -17.91 30.96 13.83
N PRO A 12 -16.58 30.82 13.66
CA PRO A 12 -15.63 31.92 13.78
C PRO A 12 -15.78 32.93 12.63
N ALA A 13 -15.75 34.22 12.98
CA ALA A 13 -16.01 35.39 12.12
C ALA A 13 -15.04 35.59 10.94
N GLU A 14 -14.08 34.69 10.73
CA GLU A 14 -13.07 34.74 9.68
C GLU A 14 -13.56 34.10 8.37
N GLU A 15 -14.61 33.27 8.41
CA GLU A 15 -15.26 32.72 7.21
C GLU A 15 -16.14 33.75 6.49
N LEU A 16 -16.71 34.73 7.21
CA LEU A 16 -17.65 35.68 6.63
C LEU A 16 -16.97 36.79 5.82
N SER A 17 -15.73 37.15 6.14
CA SER A 17 -15.03 38.26 5.48
C SER A 17 -14.50 37.91 4.08
N ILE A 18 -14.22 36.64 3.82
CA ILE A 18 -13.75 36.18 2.50
C ILE A 18 -14.92 36.11 1.49
N ASP A 19 -16.12 35.83 1.97
CA ASP A 19 -17.30 35.74 1.11
C ASP A 19 -17.79 37.13 0.64
N GLU A 20 -17.53 38.19 1.41
CA GLU A 20 -17.95 39.55 1.06
C GLU A 20 -17.05 40.20 -0.01
N GLU A 21 -15.73 39.94 0.01
CA GLU A 21 -14.77 40.53 -0.94
C GLU A 21 -14.89 39.95 -2.37
N ILE A 22 -15.56 38.80 -2.54
CA ILE A 22 -15.73 38.13 -3.86
C ILE A 22 -16.98 38.63 -4.61
N THR A 23 -17.86 39.40 -3.97
CA THR A 23 -19.15 39.81 -4.59
C THR A 23 -19.12 41.15 -5.34
N ALA A 24 -17.98 41.84 -5.41
CA ALA A 24 -17.94 43.24 -5.86
C ALA A 24 -17.51 43.51 -7.32
N ASP A 25 -16.92 42.57 -8.07
CA ASP A 25 -16.46 42.87 -9.44
C ASP A 25 -17.15 42.01 -10.51
N GLY A 26 -18.14 42.61 -11.16
CA GLY A 26 -18.94 42.01 -12.23
C GLY A 26 -18.17 41.81 -13.53
N ASN A 27 -18.14 40.56 -14.03
CA ASN A 27 -18.15 40.26 -15.46
C ASN A 27 -18.55 38.78 -15.71
N GLY A 28 -19.82 38.55 -16.09
CA GLY A 28 -20.52 37.26 -16.01
C GLY A 28 -20.09 36.12 -16.96
N SER A 29 -18.98 36.25 -17.69
CA SER A 29 -18.42 35.15 -18.51
C SER A 29 -17.13 34.54 -17.92
N ASN A 30 -16.49 35.22 -16.97
CA ASN A 30 -15.25 34.77 -16.33
C ASN A 30 -15.48 34.19 -14.93
N GLU A 31 -16.58 34.55 -14.26
CA GLU A 31 -16.91 34.07 -12.91
C GLU A 31 -17.08 32.55 -12.82
N GLY A 32 -17.66 31.91 -13.85
CA GLY A 32 -17.80 30.44 -13.88
C GLY A 32 -16.46 29.71 -13.96
N ARG A 33 -15.50 30.27 -14.73
CA ARG A 33 -14.14 29.73 -14.83
C ARG A 33 -13.31 30.02 -13.59
N VAL A 34 -13.46 31.19 -12.98
CA VAL A 34 -12.76 31.56 -11.73
C VAL A 34 -13.32 30.79 -10.54
N ARG A 35 -14.64 30.56 -10.45
CA ARG A 35 -15.26 29.69 -9.42
C ARG A 35 -14.94 28.21 -9.61
N PHE A 36 -14.90 27.71 -10.84
CA PHE A 36 -14.47 26.34 -11.11
C PHE A 36 -12.97 26.17 -10.84
N ALA A 37 -12.14 27.15 -11.21
CA ALA A 37 -10.72 27.16 -10.90
C ALA A 37 -10.46 27.32 -9.39
N SER A 38 -11.26 28.11 -8.66
CA SER A 38 -11.13 28.24 -7.19
C SER A 38 -11.65 27.00 -6.47
N GLY A 39 -12.72 26.36 -6.95
CA GLY A 39 -13.23 25.09 -6.45
C GLY A 39 -12.29 23.92 -6.75
N LEU A 40 -11.69 23.89 -7.94
CA LEU A 40 -10.67 22.93 -8.32
C LEU A 40 -9.38 23.17 -7.52
N ARG A 41 -8.94 24.42 -7.36
CA ARG A 41 -7.80 24.80 -6.50
C ARG A 41 -8.06 24.44 -5.03
N ARG A 42 -9.29 24.60 -4.51
CA ARG A 42 -9.68 24.20 -3.15
C ARG A 42 -9.72 22.67 -2.99
N ARG A 43 -10.26 21.93 -3.97
CA ARG A 43 -10.21 20.45 -3.99
C ARG A 43 -8.78 19.91 -4.11
N ILE A 44 -7.93 20.60 -4.86
CA ILE A 44 -6.51 20.31 -5.02
C ILE A 44 -5.72 20.64 -3.74
N LEU A 45 -6.07 21.72 -3.03
CA LEU A 45 -5.52 22.06 -1.71
C LEU A 45 -5.92 21.05 -0.62
N HIS A 46 -7.06 20.38 -0.78
CA HIS A 46 -7.49 19.26 0.07
C HIS A 46 -7.12 17.88 -0.50
N PHE A 47 -6.13 17.80 -1.39
CA PHE A 47 -5.64 16.51 -1.89
C PHE A 47 -4.87 15.78 -0.79
N THR A 48 -5.56 14.93 -0.04
CA THR A 48 -5.00 14.07 1.00
C THR A 48 -4.33 12.83 0.39
N PRO A 49 -3.25 12.29 0.98
CA PRO A 49 -2.66 11.01 0.54
C PRO A 49 -3.64 9.83 0.50
N SER A 50 -4.79 9.95 1.17
CA SER A 50 -5.91 9.00 1.08
C SER A 50 -6.41 8.75 -0.34
N TRP A 51 -6.21 9.65 -1.31
CA TRP A 51 -6.57 9.39 -2.71
C TRP A 51 -5.77 8.25 -3.35
N PHE A 52 -4.56 7.95 -2.85
CA PHE A 52 -3.80 6.79 -3.29
C PHE A 52 -4.47 5.45 -2.92
N VAL A 53 -5.44 5.45 -1.98
CA VAL A 53 -6.26 4.27 -1.68
C VAL A 53 -7.13 3.88 -2.89
N VAL A 54 -7.60 4.85 -3.67
CA VAL A 54 -8.35 4.58 -4.91
C VAL A 54 -7.48 3.83 -5.90
N ASN A 55 -6.23 4.27 -6.08
CA ASN A 55 -5.26 3.60 -6.95
C ASN A 55 -4.91 2.18 -6.46
N MET A 56 -4.74 2.01 -5.15
CA MET A 56 -4.54 0.68 -4.57
C MET A 56 -5.74 -0.24 -4.86
N GLY A 57 -6.97 0.25 -4.66
CA GLY A 57 -8.21 -0.48 -4.91
C GLY A 57 -8.39 -0.86 -6.39
N THR A 58 -8.22 0.09 -7.30
CA THR A 58 -8.31 -0.15 -8.75
C THR A 58 -7.23 -1.14 -9.22
N GLY A 59 -6.02 -1.03 -8.68
CA GLY A 59 -4.92 -1.95 -8.94
C GLY A 59 -5.23 -3.39 -8.51
N ILE A 60 -5.70 -3.61 -7.27
CA ILE A 60 -6.01 -4.96 -6.79
C ILE A 60 -7.22 -5.57 -7.53
N SER A 61 -8.24 -4.76 -7.87
CA SER A 61 -9.36 -5.23 -8.70
C SER A 61 -8.89 -5.72 -10.07
N SER A 62 -7.95 -5.01 -10.69
CA SER A 62 -7.31 -5.45 -11.94
C SER A 62 -6.59 -6.78 -11.77
N ILE A 63 -5.81 -6.94 -10.70
CA ILE A 63 -5.07 -8.17 -10.38
C ILE A 63 -6.01 -9.36 -10.21
N LEU A 64 -7.09 -9.20 -9.45
CA LEU A 64 -8.06 -10.25 -9.21
C LEU A 64 -8.82 -10.65 -10.49
N LEU A 65 -9.22 -9.67 -11.32
CA LEU A 65 -9.87 -9.93 -12.59
C LEU A 65 -8.98 -10.70 -13.57
N TYR A 66 -7.67 -10.41 -13.58
CA TYR A 66 -6.72 -11.11 -14.44
C TYR A 66 -6.47 -12.56 -14.01
N ASN A 67 -6.42 -12.82 -12.70
CA ASN A 67 -6.12 -14.14 -12.13
C ASN A 67 -7.36 -15.02 -11.94
N LEU A 68 -8.56 -14.55 -12.30
CA LEU A 68 -9.80 -15.30 -12.09
C LEU A 68 -9.84 -16.56 -12.97
N PRO A 69 -10.14 -17.76 -12.42
CA PRO A 69 -10.16 -19.01 -13.19
C PRO A 69 -11.35 -19.13 -14.15
N TYR A 70 -12.42 -18.36 -13.93
CA TYR A 70 -13.63 -18.34 -14.77
C TYR A 70 -13.45 -17.33 -15.91
N SER A 71 -12.85 -17.76 -17.02
CA SER A 71 -12.48 -16.89 -18.14
C SER A 71 -13.51 -16.95 -19.27
N PHE A 72 -14.32 -15.89 -19.41
CA PHE A 72 -14.84 -15.55 -20.74
C PHE A 72 -13.76 -14.78 -21.49
N ASN A 73 -13.69 -14.93 -22.82
CA ASN A 73 -12.59 -14.44 -23.66
C ASN A 73 -12.25 -12.93 -23.53
N GLY A 74 -13.10 -12.10 -22.92
CA GLY A 74 -12.84 -10.66 -22.71
C GLY A 74 -12.38 -10.26 -21.30
N LEU A 75 -12.35 -11.18 -20.32
CA LEU A 75 -12.06 -10.82 -18.93
C LEU A 75 -10.63 -10.27 -18.74
N LYS A 76 -9.64 -10.89 -19.41
CA LYS A 76 -8.25 -10.41 -19.40
C LYS A 76 -8.10 -9.02 -20.03
N GLU A 77 -8.86 -8.72 -21.09
CA GLU A 77 -8.82 -7.39 -21.72
C GLU A 77 -9.44 -6.31 -20.82
N ILE A 78 -10.53 -6.64 -20.11
CA ILE A 78 -11.11 -5.73 -19.11
C ILE A 78 -10.12 -5.46 -17.98
N ALA A 79 -9.43 -6.49 -17.49
CA ALA A 79 -8.38 -6.32 -16.48
C ALA A 79 -7.28 -5.36 -16.99
N ILE A 80 -6.82 -5.53 -18.22
CA ILE A 80 -5.80 -4.64 -18.82
C ILE A 80 -6.32 -3.20 -18.96
N ALA A 81 -7.58 -3.01 -19.35
CA ALA A 81 -8.19 -1.67 -19.41
C ALA A 81 -8.22 -0.99 -18.03
N ILE A 82 -8.56 -1.74 -16.97
CA ILE A 82 -8.54 -1.24 -15.59
C ILE A 82 -7.11 -0.96 -15.13
N TRP A 83 -6.13 -1.78 -15.50
CA TRP A 83 -4.73 -1.52 -15.21
C TRP A 83 -4.24 -0.23 -15.89
N LEU A 84 -4.55 -0.01 -17.16
CA LEU A 84 -4.21 1.23 -17.86
C LEU A 84 -4.85 2.45 -17.20
N LEU A 85 -6.12 2.33 -16.79
CA LEU A 85 -6.79 3.36 -15.99
C LEU A 85 -6.03 3.62 -14.68
N ASN A 86 -5.59 2.56 -13.99
CA ASN A 86 -4.81 2.68 -12.76
C ASN A 86 -3.49 3.42 -12.98
N VAL A 87 -2.75 3.12 -14.06
CA VAL A 87 -1.50 3.81 -14.41
C VAL A 87 -1.76 5.30 -14.70
N VAL A 88 -2.85 5.62 -15.39
CA VAL A 88 -3.26 7.01 -15.65
C VAL A 88 -3.62 7.73 -14.36
N LEU A 89 -4.42 7.09 -13.48
CA LEU A 89 -4.79 7.63 -12.18
C LEU A 89 -3.57 7.87 -11.29
N PHE A 90 -2.66 6.89 -11.19
CA PHE A 90 -1.42 7.02 -10.45
C PHE A 90 -0.56 8.18 -10.97
N SER A 91 -0.41 8.28 -12.29
CA SER A 91 0.35 9.36 -12.93
C SER A 91 -0.28 10.72 -12.67
N LEU A 92 -1.62 10.82 -12.76
CA LEU A 92 -2.35 12.04 -12.48
C LEU A 92 -2.22 12.44 -11.01
N PHE A 93 -2.35 11.50 -10.07
CA PHE A 93 -2.13 11.76 -8.65
C PHE A 93 -0.69 12.13 -8.34
N LEU A 94 0.30 11.54 -9.02
CA LEU A 94 1.70 11.93 -8.92
C LEU A 94 1.96 13.33 -9.47
N LEU A 95 1.32 13.71 -10.57
CA LEU A 95 1.44 15.04 -11.14
C LEU A 95 0.76 16.08 -10.24
N ILE A 96 -0.44 15.81 -9.75
CA ILE A 96 -1.12 16.68 -8.76
C ILE A 96 -0.28 16.77 -7.50
N ALA A 97 0.24 15.65 -6.99
CA ALA A 97 1.19 15.65 -5.89
C ALA A 97 2.39 16.55 -6.23
N ARG A 98 3.05 16.37 -7.37
CA ARG A 98 4.22 17.18 -7.74
C ARG A 98 3.92 18.68 -7.92
N TYR A 99 2.78 19.03 -8.52
CA TYR A 99 2.42 20.43 -8.81
C TYR A 99 1.77 21.15 -7.63
N CYS A 100 1.19 20.42 -6.68
CA CYS A 100 0.53 20.98 -5.50
C CYS A 100 1.37 20.85 -4.23
N ILE A 101 2.38 19.97 -4.27
CA ILE A 101 3.28 19.63 -3.17
C ILE A 101 4.72 20.06 -3.55
N PHE A 102 4.93 21.37 -3.69
CA PHE A 102 6.25 21.93 -3.33
C PHE A 102 6.41 21.85 -1.79
N PRO A 103 7.65 21.87 -1.25
CA PRO A 103 8.07 21.18 -0.01
C PRO A 103 7.30 21.55 1.27
N THR A 104 6.61 22.69 1.28
CA THR A 104 5.88 23.20 2.43
C THR A 104 4.68 22.31 2.81
N VAL A 105 4.00 21.69 1.85
CA VAL A 105 2.80 20.87 2.13
C VAL A 105 3.16 19.44 2.51
N LEU A 106 4.20 18.84 1.94
CA LEU A 106 4.70 17.52 2.40
C LEU A 106 5.13 17.59 3.86
N SER A 107 5.82 18.66 4.23
CA SER A 107 6.19 18.93 5.61
C SER A 107 4.94 19.12 6.48
N ALA A 108 4.01 20.01 6.09
CA ALA A 108 2.72 20.21 6.78
C ALA A 108 1.87 18.92 6.94
N MET A 109 1.91 18.02 5.95
CA MET A 109 1.21 16.73 5.98
C MET A 109 1.88 15.70 6.87
N LEU A 110 3.23 15.69 6.94
CA LEU A 110 3.97 14.90 7.93
C LEU A 110 3.65 15.35 9.36
N TYR A 111 3.22 16.59 9.56
CA TYR A 111 2.76 17.09 10.87
C TYR A 111 1.32 16.66 11.22
N HIS A 112 0.51 16.16 10.28
CA HIS A 112 -0.81 15.61 10.61
C HIS A 112 -0.72 14.12 10.94
N PRO A 113 -1.06 13.70 12.18
CA PRO A 113 -0.78 12.35 12.68
C PRO A 113 -1.54 11.23 11.95
N VAL A 114 -2.67 11.55 11.30
CA VAL A 114 -3.47 10.56 10.54
C VAL A 114 -3.10 10.56 9.06
N GLN A 115 -2.82 11.74 8.48
CA GLN A 115 -2.54 11.86 7.04
C GLN A 115 -1.16 11.31 6.66
N SER A 116 -0.18 11.39 7.57
CA SER A 116 1.15 10.82 7.39
C SER A 116 1.13 9.29 7.26
N LEU A 117 0.17 8.61 7.90
CA LEU A 117 0.03 7.15 7.82
C LEU A 117 -0.39 6.67 6.43
N PHE A 118 -1.19 7.47 5.72
CA PHE A 118 -1.62 7.18 4.35
C PHE A 118 -0.49 7.31 3.31
N LEU A 119 0.69 7.82 3.69
CA LEU A 119 1.87 7.77 2.81
C LEU A 119 2.25 6.33 2.45
N GLY A 120 1.95 5.36 3.32
CA GLY A 120 2.12 3.92 3.01
C GLY A 120 1.29 3.44 1.81
N CYS A 121 0.19 4.11 1.47
CA CYS A 121 -0.63 3.76 0.31
C CYS A 121 0.08 4.05 -1.02
N PHE A 122 1.08 4.93 -1.03
CA PHE A 122 1.86 5.24 -2.22
C PHE A 122 2.64 4.02 -2.77
N PRO A 123 3.59 3.40 -2.01
CA PRO A 123 4.28 2.20 -2.46
C PRO A 123 3.31 1.03 -2.68
N MET A 124 2.29 0.85 -1.83
CA MET A 124 1.29 -0.21 -2.03
C MET A 124 0.55 -0.09 -3.37
N GLY A 125 0.15 1.13 -3.76
CA GLY A 125 -0.46 1.38 -5.07
C GLY A 125 0.53 1.16 -6.23
N PHE A 126 1.78 1.58 -6.05
CA PHE A 126 2.83 1.39 -7.06
C PHE A 126 3.16 -0.09 -7.28
N ALA A 127 3.21 -0.89 -6.23
CA ALA A 127 3.39 -2.33 -6.27
C ALA A 127 2.31 -3.04 -7.13
N THR A 128 1.05 -2.58 -7.09
CA THR A 128 0.00 -3.14 -7.96
C THR A 128 0.28 -2.95 -9.44
N ILE A 129 0.88 -1.82 -9.81
CA ILE A 129 1.28 -1.51 -11.20
C ILE A 129 2.44 -2.42 -11.59
N VAL A 130 3.42 -2.62 -10.71
CA VAL A 130 4.55 -3.55 -10.94
C VAL A 130 4.04 -4.96 -11.17
N ASN A 131 3.15 -5.47 -10.31
CA ASN A 131 2.56 -6.82 -10.44
C ASN A 131 1.83 -7.01 -11.77
N MET A 132 0.96 -6.08 -12.15
CA MET A 132 0.27 -6.13 -13.44
C MET A 132 1.23 -6.03 -14.63
N THR A 133 2.31 -5.25 -14.50
CA THR A 133 3.35 -5.19 -15.54
C THR A 133 4.01 -6.54 -15.72
N VAL A 134 4.28 -7.28 -14.64
CA VAL A 134 4.79 -8.65 -14.73
C VAL A 134 3.78 -9.57 -15.42
N PHE A 135 2.52 -9.60 -14.97
CA PHE A 135 1.51 -10.49 -15.55
C PHE A 135 1.22 -10.23 -17.03
N VAL A 136 1.03 -8.96 -17.42
CA VAL A 136 0.65 -8.60 -18.78
C VAL A 136 1.86 -8.57 -19.71
N ALA A 137 2.96 -7.93 -19.30
CA ALA A 137 4.08 -7.69 -20.18
C ALA A 137 4.99 -8.91 -20.34
N ALA A 138 5.10 -9.78 -19.33
CA ALA A 138 5.82 -11.05 -19.48
C ALA A 138 5.08 -12.01 -20.45
N GLU A 139 3.75 -12.07 -20.39
CA GLU A 139 2.95 -12.94 -21.26
C GLU A 139 2.88 -12.41 -22.71
N ARG A 140 2.77 -11.08 -22.93
CA ARG A 140 2.52 -10.51 -24.26
C ARG A 140 3.74 -9.93 -24.98
N TRP A 141 4.66 -9.26 -24.28
CA TRP A 141 5.63 -8.34 -24.90
C TRP A 141 7.10 -8.70 -24.67
N GLY A 142 7.39 -9.80 -23.97
CA GLY A 142 8.72 -10.39 -23.86
C GLY A 142 9.67 -9.69 -22.87
N GLY A 143 10.91 -10.21 -22.80
CA GLY A 143 11.82 -10.05 -21.65
C GLY A 143 12.36 -8.66 -21.31
N ARG A 144 12.17 -7.63 -22.15
CA ARG A 144 12.61 -6.25 -21.82
C ARG A 144 11.78 -5.62 -20.72
N TRP A 145 10.49 -5.97 -20.66
CA TRP A 145 9.58 -5.46 -19.64
C TRP A 145 9.83 -6.08 -18.26
N ILE A 146 10.45 -7.27 -18.22
CA ILE A 146 10.88 -7.93 -16.99
C ILE A 146 11.95 -7.08 -16.27
N TRP A 147 12.92 -6.54 -17.00
CA TRP A 147 13.96 -5.67 -16.44
C TRP A 147 13.40 -4.33 -15.94
N LEU A 148 12.37 -3.81 -16.61
CA LEU A 148 11.65 -2.61 -16.17
C LEU A 148 10.88 -2.90 -14.88
N ALA A 149 10.12 -4.00 -14.81
CA ALA A 149 9.39 -4.39 -13.61
C ALA A 149 10.35 -4.62 -12.42
N TRP A 150 11.50 -5.25 -12.65
CA TRP A 150 12.54 -5.42 -11.63
C TRP A 150 13.12 -4.10 -11.14
N SER A 151 13.37 -3.16 -12.04
CA SER A 151 13.87 -1.82 -11.69
C SER A 151 12.84 -1.02 -10.89
N LEU A 152 11.56 -1.08 -11.29
CA LEU A 152 10.46 -0.44 -10.56
C LEU A 152 10.28 -1.08 -9.17
N TRP A 153 10.42 -2.39 -9.06
CA TRP A 153 10.35 -3.09 -7.78
C TRP A 153 11.44 -2.63 -6.80
N TRP A 154 12.68 -2.42 -7.25
CA TRP A 154 13.74 -1.88 -6.37
C TRP A 154 13.41 -0.49 -5.84
N VAL A 155 12.84 0.37 -6.69
CA VAL A 155 12.38 1.70 -6.29
C VAL A 155 11.24 1.59 -5.28
N ASP A 156 10.27 0.71 -5.51
CA ASP A 156 9.15 0.45 -4.59
C ASP A 156 9.66 -0.05 -3.23
N ALA A 157 10.55 -1.04 -3.24
CA ALA A 157 11.16 -1.62 -2.05
C ALA A 157 11.89 -0.54 -1.23
N ALA A 158 12.72 0.28 -1.86
CA ALA A 158 13.42 1.37 -1.18
C ALA A 158 12.45 2.40 -0.56
N ILE A 159 11.44 2.83 -1.32
CA ILE A 159 10.42 3.78 -0.84
C ILE A 159 9.61 3.18 0.31
N SER A 160 9.24 1.90 0.21
CA SER A 160 8.50 1.20 1.25
C SER A 160 9.26 1.15 2.58
N VAL A 161 10.57 0.88 2.56
CA VAL A 161 11.43 0.86 3.75
C VAL A 161 11.58 2.26 4.35
N ILE A 162 11.81 3.26 3.49
CA ILE A 162 11.91 4.67 3.92
C ILE A 162 10.61 5.10 4.63
N ILE A 163 9.45 4.74 4.10
CA ILE A 163 8.15 5.10 4.69
C ILE A 163 7.89 4.29 5.97
N ALA A 164 8.19 2.99 5.98
CA ALA A 164 7.96 2.12 7.13
C ALA A 164 8.81 2.51 8.35
N ILE A 165 10.01 3.06 8.15
CA ILE A 165 10.87 3.56 9.23
C ILE A 165 10.59 5.04 9.51
N GLY A 166 10.51 5.85 8.45
CA GLY A 166 10.38 7.30 8.54
C GLY A 166 9.07 7.75 9.19
N VAL A 167 7.93 7.15 8.80
CA VAL A 167 6.62 7.57 9.34
C VAL A 167 6.52 7.30 10.84
N PRO A 168 6.77 6.08 11.37
CA PRO A 168 6.79 5.86 12.82
C PRO A 168 7.81 6.74 13.55
N PHE A 169 8.99 6.97 12.97
CA PHE A 169 10.01 7.84 13.57
C PHE A 169 9.51 9.27 13.77
N PHE A 170 8.86 9.86 12.77
CA PHE A 170 8.25 11.19 12.88
C PHE A 170 7.13 11.22 13.93
N VAL A 171 6.31 10.17 13.98
CA VAL A 171 5.23 10.10 14.96
C VAL A 171 5.77 10.03 16.39
N PHE A 172 6.79 9.21 16.64
CA PHE A 172 7.41 9.11 17.98
C PHE A 172 8.16 10.39 18.41
N THR A 173 8.84 11.07 17.49
CA THR A 173 9.65 12.24 17.83
C THR A 173 8.85 13.54 17.93
N ARG A 174 7.78 13.71 17.16
CA ARG A 174 7.07 15.00 17.04
C ARG A 174 5.65 14.99 17.62
N HIS A 175 5.02 13.82 17.80
CA HIS A 175 3.65 13.72 18.30
C HIS A 175 3.58 13.17 19.73
N GLN A 176 4.20 13.87 20.68
CA GLN A 176 4.25 13.47 22.10
C GLN A 176 2.85 13.37 22.78
N HIS A 177 1.83 14.06 22.25
CA HIS A 177 0.47 14.09 22.81
C HIS A 177 -0.56 13.25 22.01
N ALA A 178 -0.22 12.73 20.82
CA ALA A 178 -1.14 11.90 20.01
C ALA A 178 -0.96 10.39 20.26
N SER A 179 -0.08 10.02 21.19
CA SER A 179 0.24 8.64 21.59
C SER A 179 -0.47 8.23 22.89
N THR A 180 -1.63 8.83 23.19
CA THR A 180 -2.54 8.27 24.20
C THR A 180 -3.27 7.08 23.56
N LEU A 181 -3.46 5.97 24.28
CA LEU A 181 -4.15 4.76 23.75
C LEU A 181 -5.51 5.05 23.08
N ASN A 182 -6.17 6.14 23.47
CA ASN A 182 -7.41 6.64 22.87
C ASN A 182 -7.30 6.99 21.37
N THR A 183 -6.14 7.48 20.93
CA THR A 183 -5.91 8.03 19.58
C THR A 183 -5.16 7.09 18.65
N VAL A 184 -4.85 5.86 19.10
CA VAL A 184 -4.28 4.82 18.24
C VAL A 184 -5.34 4.40 17.22
N SER A 185 -5.11 4.77 15.96
CA SER A 185 -5.96 4.43 14.82
C SER A 185 -5.45 3.16 14.12
N PRO A 186 -6.32 2.30 13.58
CA PRO A 186 -5.91 1.17 12.74
C PRO A 186 -5.04 1.57 11.53
N ALA A 187 -5.10 2.84 11.10
CA ALA A 187 -4.25 3.39 10.04
C ALA A 187 -2.74 3.26 10.32
N TRP A 188 -2.33 3.03 11.57
CA TRP A 188 -0.92 2.77 11.94
C TRP A 188 -0.34 1.53 11.26
N LEU A 189 -1.18 0.62 10.77
CA LEU A 189 -0.74 -0.52 9.97
C LEU A 189 -0.28 -0.13 8.56
N LEU A 190 -0.78 0.96 7.98
CA LEU A 190 -0.54 1.30 6.56
C LEU A 190 0.96 1.45 6.21
N PRO A 191 1.81 2.16 6.99
CA PRO A 191 3.24 2.26 6.68
C PRO A 191 3.99 0.92 6.80
N ILE A 192 3.51 0.02 7.68
CA ILE A 192 4.18 -1.26 7.99
C ILE A 192 3.77 -2.35 7.00
N VAL A 193 2.56 -2.24 6.45
CA VAL A 193 2.07 -3.11 5.38
C VAL A 193 2.75 -2.80 4.04
N ALA A 194 3.27 -1.59 3.83
CA ALA A 194 3.97 -1.24 2.59
C ALA A 194 5.15 -2.17 2.26
N PRO A 195 6.14 -2.43 3.15
CA PRO A 195 7.18 -3.44 2.92
C PRO A 195 6.64 -4.85 2.70
N ASN A 196 5.53 -5.22 3.35
CA ASN A 196 4.91 -6.53 3.19
C ASN A 196 4.33 -6.71 1.77
N VAL A 197 3.69 -5.68 1.22
CA VAL A 197 3.22 -5.69 -0.17
C VAL A 197 4.40 -5.72 -1.15
N ALA A 198 5.47 -4.98 -0.87
CA ALA A 198 6.70 -5.01 -1.67
C ALA A 198 7.37 -6.40 -1.64
N SER A 199 7.33 -7.10 -0.51
CA SER A 199 7.79 -8.49 -0.36
C SER A 199 7.01 -9.46 -1.27
N ALA A 200 5.67 -9.42 -1.23
CA ALA A 200 4.83 -10.24 -2.12
C ALA A 200 5.09 -9.97 -3.60
N THR A 201 5.19 -8.69 -3.95
CA THR A 201 5.50 -8.21 -5.31
C THR A 201 6.88 -8.71 -5.76
N GLY A 202 7.85 -8.75 -4.85
CA GLY A 202 9.18 -9.29 -5.12
C GLY A 202 9.16 -10.78 -5.44
N GLY A 203 8.27 -11.55 -4.80
CA GLY A 203 8.02 -12.94 -5.18
C GLY A 203 7.49 -13.08 -6.61
N ILE A 204 6.51 -12.26 -7.01
CA ILE A 204 5.94 -12.26 -8.36
C ILE A 204 7.01 -11.88 -9.41
N VAL A 205 7.83 -10.86 -9.10
CA VAL A 205 8.94 -10.43 -9.98
C VAL A 205 10.02 -11.52 -10.07
N ALA A 206 10.36 -12.17 -8.96
CA ALA A 206 11.39 -13.22 -8.94
C ALA A 206 11.02 -14.44 -9.80
N ALA A 207 9.72 -14.75 -9.96
CA ALA A 207 9.24 -15.88 -10.76
C ALA A 207 9.62 -15.76 -12.25
N VAL A 208 9.73 -14.54 -12.77
CA VAL A 208 10.03 -14.28 -14.19
C VAL A 208 11.51 -13.92 -14.44
N LEU A 209 12.32 -13.85 -13.40
CA LEU A 209 13.70 -13.36 -13.46
C LEU A 209 14.73 -14.47 -13.73
N PRO A 210 15.89 -14.14 -14.34
CA PRO A 210 17.00 -15.08 -14.45
C PRO A 210 17.51 -15.55 -13.08
N PRO A 211 18.07 -16.77 -12.98
CA PRO A 211 18.38 -17.40 -11.70
C PRO A 211 19.26 -16.59 -10.74
N SER A 212 20.23 -15.82 -11.25
CA SER A 212 21.13 -15.02 -10.39
C SER A 212 20.40 -13.87 -9.70
N GLN A 213 19.52 -13.17 -10.42
CA GLN A 213 18.77 -12.01 -9.91
C GLN A 213 17.53 -12.43 -9.11
N ALA A 214 16.92 -13.57 -9.47
CA ALA A 214 15.81 -14.15 -8.72
C ALA A 214 16.22 -14.42 -7.25
N ARG A 215 17.40 -15.02 -7.01
CA ARG A 215 17.90 -15.27 -5.64
C ARG A 215 18.02 -14.01 -4.80
N LEU A 216 18.64 -12.96 -5.33
CA LEU A 216 18.77 -11.69 -4.61
C LEU A 216 17.41 -11.09 -4.29
N THR A 217 16.49 -11.11 -5.26
CA THR A 217 15.13 -10.59 -5.10
C THR A 217 14.36 -11.37 -4.02
N ILE A 218 14.48 -12.69 -3.99
CA ILE A 218 13.86 -13.55 -2.97
C ILE A 218 14.42 -13.24 -1.58
N VAL A 219 15.74 -13.14 -1.42
CA VAL A 219 16.38 -12.84 -0.11
C VAL A 219 15.93 -11.48 0.40
N VAL A 220 15.96 -10.44 -0.44
CA VAL A 220 15.49 -9.10 -0.07
C VAL A 220 14.01 -9.13 0.27
N SER A 221 13.20 -9.89 -0.46
CA SER A 221 11.76 -10.03 -0.17
C SER A 221 11.51 -10.71 1.18
N TYR A 222 12.29 -11.71 1.57
CA TYR A 222 12.24 -12.27 2.92
C TYR A 222 12.65 -11.26 4.00
N MET A 223 13.63 -10.38 3.72
CA MET A 223 13.96 -9.28 4.62
C MET A 223 12.82 -8.28 4.76
N LEU A 224 12.15 -7.92 3.66
CA LEU A 224 10.98 -7.03 3.68
C LEU A 224 9.78 -7.66 4.42
N TRP A 225 9.62 -8.97 4.34
CA TRP A 225 8.59 -9.73 5.06
C TRP A 225 8.71 -9.62 6.58
N SER A 226 9.88 -9.26 7.11
CA SER A 226 10.10 -9.03 8.54
C SER A 226 9.19 -7.94 9.15
N SER A 227 8.47 -7.16 8.34
CA SER A 227 7.45 -6.22 8.82
C SER A 227 6.18 -6.90 9.33
N VAL A 228 5.90 -8.16 8.96
CA VAL A 228 4.68 -8.89 9.37
C VAL A 228 4.61 -9.13 10.89
N PRO A 229 5.66 -9.63 11.57
CA PRO A 229 5.67 -9.70 13.04
C PRO A 229 5.36 -8.35 13.72
N VAL A 230 5.88 -7.25 13.18
CA VAL A 230 5.61 -5.89 13.70
C VAL A 230 4.14 -5.54 13.51
N ALA A 231 3.55 -5.88 12.37
CA ALA A 231 2.11 -5.72 12.13
C ALA A 231 1.28 -6.52 13.15
N VAL A 232 1.68 -7.77 13.48
CA VAL A 232 1.01 -8.61 14.50
C VAL A 232 1.06 -7.97 15.89
N MET A 233 2.20 -7.38 16.27
CA MET A 233 2.31 -6.65 17.54
C MET A 233 1.34 -5.46 17.59
N ILE A 234 1.21 -4.69 16.50
CA ILE A 234 0.30 -3.55 16.42
C ILE A 234 -1.16 -4.02 16.43
N MET A 235 -1.47 -5.13 15.76
CA MET A 235 -2.81 -5.73 15.83
C MET A 235 -3.19 -6.10 17.27
N GLY A 236 -2.26 -6.66 18.04
CA GLY A 236 -2.47 -6.91 19.48
C GLY A 236 -2.79 -5.63 20.27
N LEU A 237 -2.11 -4.53 19.97
CA LEU A 237 -2.40 -3.22 20.58
C LEU A 237 -3.76 -2.65 20.14
N LEU A 238 -4.12 -2.81 18.87
CA LEU A 238 -5.42 -2.39 18.35
C LEU A 238 -6.56 -3.19 18.99
N TYR A 239 -6.37 -4.49 19.20
CA TYR A 239 -7.33 -5.34 19.90
C TYR A 239 -7.53 -4.88 21.34
N LEU A 240 -6.43 -4.64 22.08
CA LEU A 240 -6.50 -4.08 23.43
C LEU A 240 -7.23 -2.73 23.46
N ARG A 241 -6.93 -1.84 22.50
CA ARG A 241 -7.61 -0.54 22.37
C ARG A 241 -9.11 -0.71 22.16
N MET A 242 -9.53 -1.62 21.28
CA MET A 242 -10.96 -1.89 21.04
C MET A 242 -11.65 -2.50 22.26
N ALA A 243 -10.94 -3.33 23.03
CA ALA A 243 -11.47 -3.91 24.27
C ALA A 243 -11.72 -2.83 25.35
N VAL A 244 -10.86 -1.82 25.46
CA VAL A 244 -10.96 -0.76 26.48
C VAL A 244 -11.87 0.39 26.04
N HIS A 245 -11.77 0.83 24.77
CA HIS A 245 -12.42 2.06 24.29
C HIS A 245 -13.61 1.83 23.35
N LYS A 246 -14.04 0.57 23.19
CA LYS A 246 -15.12 0.14 22.27
C LYS A 246 -14.79 0.43 20.80
N ILE A 247 -15.72 0.07 19.91
CA ILE A 247 -15.58 0.19 18.45
C ILE A 247 -15.48 1.69 18.07
N PRO A 248 -14.60 2.07 17.11
CA PRO A 248 -14.53 3.44 16.59
C PRO A 248 -15.87 3.98 16.08
N LEU A 249 -16.01 5.30 15.93
CA LEU A 249 -17.20 5.94 15.35
C LEU A 249 -17.50 5.41 13.94
N ALA A 250 -18.77 5.51 13.52
CA ALA A 250 -19.26 4.95 12.25
C ALA A 250 -18.47 5.41 11.00
N THR A 251 -17.88 6.59 11.04
CA THR A 251 -17.05 7.15 9.95
C THR A 251 -15.71 6.43 9.76
N GLU A 252 -15.24 5.68 10.77
CA GLU A 252 -13.94 4.97 10.76
C GLU A 252 -14.09 3.45 10.80
N ILE A 253 -15.31 2.93 10.66
CA ILE A 253 -15.60 1.48 10.71
C ILE A 253 -14.77 0.71 9.67
N PHE A 254 -14.61 1.23 8.46
CA PHE A 254 -13.84 0.56 7.42
C PHE A 254 -12.35 0.42 7.77
N SER A 255 -11.81 1.27 8.64
CA SER A 255 -10.43 1.16 9.11
C SER A 255 -10.20 -0.09 9.98
N VAL A 256 -11.26 -0.67 10.56
CA VAL A 256 -11.19 -1.94 11.31
C VAL A 256 -10.89 -3.13 10.39
N LEU A 257 -11.04 -2.98 9.08
CA LEU A 257 -10.68 -4.01 8.09
C LEU A 257 -9.20 -3.97 7.68
N LEU A 258 -8.43 -2.95 8.12
CA LEU A 258 -7.00 -2.84 7.79
C LEU A 258 -6.14 -4.02 8.33
N PRO A 259 -6.34 -4.51 9.57
CA PRO A 259 -5.69 -5.72 10.07
C PRO A 259 -5.87 -6.94 9.16
N LEU A 260 -7.09 -7.18 8.67
CA LEU A 260 -7.39 -8.29 7.76
C LEU A 260 -6.54 -8.22 6.48
N GLY A 261 -6.37 -7.01 5.92
CA GLY A 261 -5.50 -6.78 4.77
C GLY A 261 -4.02 -7.06 5.07
N ALA A 262 -3.52 -6.67 6.25
CA ALA A 262 -2.14 -6.93 6.67
C ALA A 262 -1.86 -8.43 6.81
N CYS A 263 -2.75 -9.17 7.47
CA CYS A 263 -2.68 -10.62 7.62
C CYS A 263 -2.76 -11.34 6.26
N GLY A 264 -3.77 -11.02 5.45
CA GLY A 264 -3.97 -11.64 4.15
C GLY A 264 -2.76 -11.43 3.22
N GLN A 265 -2.24 -10.20 3.17
CA GLN A 265 -1.06 -9.91 2.37
C GLN A 265 0.20 -10.59 2.93
N GLY A 266 0.35 -10.68 4.25
CA GLY A 266 1.49 -11.34 4.89
C GLY A 266 1.54 -12.83 4.63
N ALA A 267 0.38 -13.48 4.65
CA ALA A 267 0.20 -14.88 4.26
C ALA A 267 0.47 -15.09 2.76
N PHE A 268 -0.07 -14.22 1.91
CA PHE A 268 0.18 -14.28 0.47
C PHE A 268 1.67 -14.10 0.13
N ALA A 269 2.35 -13.14 0.76
CA ALA A 269 3.77 -12.88 0.54
C ALA A 269 4.64 -14.11 0.82
N ILE A 270 4.44 -14.75 1.97
CA ILE A 270 5.27 -15.92 2.34
C ILE A 270 4.98 -17.13 1.47
N LEU A 271 3.70 -17.37 1.10
CA LEU A 271 3.31 -18.44 0.19
C LEU A 271 3.94 -18.25 -1.19
N GLN A 272 3.84 -17.05 -1.76
CA GLN A 272 4.42 -16.72 -3.05
C GLN A 272 5.94 -16.89 -3.04
N LEU A 273 6.62 -16.44 -1.98
CA LEU A 273 8.07 -16.59 -1.86
C LEU A 273 8.49 -18.06 -1.73
N ALA A 274 7.75 -18.87 -0.98
CA ALA A 274 8.03 -20.28 -0.83
C ALA A 274 7.83 -21.06 -2.14
N GLU A 275 6.77 -20.76 -2.88
CA GLU A 275 6.50 -21.38 -4.19
C GLU A 275 7.59 -21.04 -5.20
N VAL A 276 7.96 -19.77 -5.33
CA VAL A 276 9.02 -19.32 -6.24
C VAL A 276 10.39 -19.86 -5.82
N SER A 277 10.64 -19.98 -4.51
CA SER A 277 11.87 -20.60 -4.00
C SER A 277 11.96 -22.09 -4.34
N LEU A 278 10.83 -22.81 -4.29
CA LEU A 278 10.73 -24.22 -4.68
C LEU A 278 10.98 -24.38 -6.18
N GLU A 279 10.30 -23.60 -7.02
CA GLU A 279 10.48 -23.64 -8.47
C GLU A 279 11.91 -23.29 -8.88
N HIS A 280 12.49 -22.26 -8.26
CA HIS A 280 13.87 -21.89 -8.46
C HIS A 280 14.81 -23.05 -8.12
N THR A 281 14.63 -23.68 -6.95
CA THR A 281 15.46 -24.80 -6.50
C THR A 281 15.36 -26.00 -7.45
N LYS A 282 14.16 -26.31 -7.95
CA LYS A 282 13.95 -27.36 -8.97
C LYS A 282 14.65 -27.03 -10.29
N ALA A 283 14.65 -25.76 -10.70
CA ALA A 283 15.27 -25.33 -11.95
C ALA A 283 16.81 -25.29 -11.88
N THR A 284 17.38 -24.89 -10.75
CA THR A 284 18.84 -24.75 -10.60
C THR A 284 19.52 -25.94 -9.92
N GLY A 285 18.77 -26.83 -9.25
CA GLY A 285 19.32 -27.95 -8.48
C GLY A 285 20.11 -27.53 -7.24
N VAL A 286 20.03 -26.25 -6.86
CA VAL A 286 20.79 -25.64 -5.75
C VAL A 286 19.84 -24.79 -4.92
N TRP A 287 19.93 -24.91 -3.59
CA TRP A 287 19.17 -24.11 -2.64
C TRP A 287 19.50 -22.61 -2.73
N LEU A 288 18.60 -21.75 -2.24
CA LEU A 288 18.69 -20.27 -2.25
C LEU A 288 20.07 -19.71 -1.90
N ASP A 289 20.79 -20.36 -0.99
CA ASP A 289 22.09 -19.93 -0.49
C ASP A 289 23.30 -20.46 -1.30
N GLY A 290 23.06 -21.08 -2.46
CA GLY A 290 24.14 -21.60 -3.30
C GLY A 290 24.94 -22.74 -2.63
N GLY A 291 24.38 -23.38 -1.60
CA GLY A 291 25.04 -24.44 -0.82
C GLY A 291 25.95 -23.97 0.32
N ARG A 292 25.88 -22.71 0.77
CA ARG A 292 26.77 -22.19 1.84
C ARG A 292 26.37 -22.56 3.26
N MET A 293 25.10 -22.48 3.64
CA MET A 293 24.58 -22.79 4.99
C MET A 293 24.29 -24.28 5.18
N LEU A 294 23.85 -24.96 4.12
CA LEU A 294 23.45 -26.38 4.15
C LEU A 294 24.45 -27.31 3.44
N GLY A 295 25.59 -26.79 2.98
CA GLY A 295 26.54 -27.50 2.12
C GLY A 295 26.01 -27.67 0.69
N ASN A 296 26.88 -28.14 -0.22
CA ASN A 296 26.45 -28.63 -1.55
C ASN A 296 25.60 -29.89 -1.36
N LEU A 297 24.32 -29.69 -1.07
CA LEU A 297 23.34 -30.77 -1.00
C LEU A 297 23.25 -31.44 -2.38
N PRO A 298 23.20 -32.78 -2.44
CA PRO A 298 22.76 -33.48 -3.65
C PRO A 298 21.42 -32.91 -4.13
N ALA A 299 21.21 -32.83 -5.45
CA ALA A 299 20.03 -32.18 -6.04
C ALA A 299 18.69 -32.66 -5.42
N GLY A 300 18.56 -33.97 -5.14
CA GLY A 300 17.37 -34.54 -4.49
C GLY A 300 17.15 -34.08 -3.04
N THR A 301 18.21 -33.75 -2.30
CA THR A 301 18.10 -33.24 -0.92
C THR A 301 17.75 -31.75 -0.90
N ALA A 302 18.23 -30.98 -1.88
CA ALA A 302 17.84 -29.57 -2.02
C ALA A 302 16.34 -29.41 -2.32
N GLU A 303 15.76 -30.28 -3.16
CA GLU A 303 14.31 -30.33 -3.41
C GLU A 303 13.51 -30.76 -2.18
N LEU A 304 14.04 -31.70 -1.39
CA LEU A 304 13.42 -32.12 -0.13
C LEU A 304 13.39 -30.97 0.90
N VAL A 305 14.48 -30.21 1.02
CA VAL A 305 14.53 -29.03 1.91
C VAL A 305 13.54 -27.98 1.41
N ALA A 306 13.51 -27.72 0.10
CA ALA A 306 12.59 -26.73 -0.49
C ALA A 306 11.12 -27.10 -0.27
N SER A 307 10.76 -28.37 -0.46
CA SER A 307 9.40 -28.86 -0.21
C SER A 307 9.02 -28.83 1.27
N ALA A 308 9.95 -29.14 2.18
CA ALA A 308 9.73 -29.01 3.61
C ALA A 308 9.52 -27.55 4.05
N VAL A 309 10.31 -26.61 3.51
CA VAL A 309 10.15 -25.17 3.75
C VAL A 309 8.81 -24.67 3.21
N TRP A 310 8.40 -25.12 2.02
CA TRP A 310 7.10 -24.79 1.46
C TRP A 310 5.96 -25.30 2.33
N ALA A 311 5.99 -26.57 2.76
CA ALA A 311 4.97 -27.15 3.63
C ALA A 311 4.89 -26.43 4.98
N GLY A 312 6.03 -26.10 5.60
CA GLY A 312 6.07 -25.32 6.85
C GLY A 312 5.51 -23.91 6.67
N THR A 313 5.79 -23.29 5.52
CA THR A 313 5.28 -21.96 5.17
C THR A 313 3.76 -21.95 5.02
N VAL A 314 3.17 -22.99 4.44
CA VAL A 314 1.70 -23.12 4.34
C VAL A 314 1.05 -23.08 5.71
N CYS A 315 1.60 -23.81 6.70
CA CYS A 315 1.09 -23.78 8.06
C CYS A 315 1.18 -22.37 8.69
N ILE A 316 2.31 -21.69 8.50
CA ILE A 316 2.50 -20.32 9.02
C ILE A 316 1.52 -19.34 8.34
N ALA A 317 1.34 -19.46 7.02
CA ALA A 317 0.42 -18.62 6.27
C ALA A 317 -1.03 -18.81 6.74
N LEU A 318 -1.46 -20.05 7.01
CA LEU A 318 -2.78 -20.34 7.56
C LEU A 318 -2.98 -19.71 8.95
N VAL A 319 -1.97 -19.76 9.82
CA VAL A 319 -2.02 -19.11 11.13
C VAL A 319 -2.13 -17.60 11.00
N ILE A 320 -1.32 -16.99 10.14
CA ILE A 320 -1.37 -15.53 9.89
C ILE A 320 -2.73 -15.15 9.32
N TRP A 321 -3.28 -15.95 8.41
CA TRP A 321 -4.58 -15.67 7.82
C TRP A 321 -5.72 -15.81 8.84
N ALA A 322 -5.65 -16.78 9.74
CA ALA A 322 -6.62 -16.97 10.82
C ALA A 322 -6.59 -15.87 11.90
N LEU A 323 -5.49 -15.11 12.00
CA LEU A 323 -5.37 -13.99 12.94
C LEU A 323 -6.05 -12.70 12.47
N GLY A 324 -6.31 -12.55 11.17
CA GLY A 324 -6.93 -11.36 10.57
C GLY A 324 -8.45 -11.44 10.56
#